data_AF-A0A261A3H7-F1
#
_entry.id   AF-A0A261A3H7-F1
#
_cell.length_a   1.000
_cell.length_b   1.000
_cell.length_c   1.000
_cell.angle_alpha   90.00
_cell.angle_beta   90.00
_cell.angle_gamma   90.00
#
_symmetry.space_group_name_H-M   'P 1'
#
loop_
_entity.id
_entity.type
_entity.pdbx_description
1 polymer ?
#
loop_
_entity_poly.entity_id
_entity_poly.type
_entity_poly.pdbx_seq_one_letter_code
_entity_poly.pdbx_strand_id
1 'polypeptide(L)'
;MASKVYSYRMNHIETNEEKIVTKFKGVVLNSSTSRIINMESMEASIRQFLGGTTNVIPIPDRTMKRSKVLGDVTTTPFEKRLKPVMDKVRVLPDGKTLPSGYYPDCPLIEDYPYC
;
A
#
# COMPACT_ATOMS: atom_id res chain seq x y z
N MET A 1 -0.26 -1.02 -15.73
CA MET A 1 -0.91 -0.81 -14.41
C MET A 1 0.15 -0.91 -13.32
N ALA A 2 0.70 0.20 -12.83
CA ALA A 2 1.79 0.15 -11.85
C ALA A 2 1.24 -0.03 -10.42
N SER A 3 1.80 -0.99 -9.68
CA SER A 3 1.64 -1.09 -8.23
C SER A 3 1.98 0.28 -7.64
N LYS A 4 1.08 0.83 -6.81
CA LYS A 4 1.32 2.10 -6.10
C LYS A 4 2.29 1.93 -4.92
N VAL A 5 3.09 0.87 -4.99
CA VAL A 5 4.13 0.45 -4.06
C VAL A 5 5.34 0.12 -4.92
N TYR A 6 6.41 0.90 -4.78
CA TYR A 6 7.64 0.74 -5.54
C TYR A 6 8.84 1.17 -4.70
N SER A 7 9.99 0.58 -4.96
CA SER A 7 11.27 0.93 -4.35
C SER A 7 12.24 1.38 -5.43
N TYR A 8 13.02 2.41 -5.16
CA TYR A 8 14.09 2.86 -6.04
C TYR A 8 15.34 3.19 -5.24
N ARG A 9 16.49 3.00 -5.88
CA ARG A 9 17.79 3.37 -5.35
C ARG A 9 18.07 4.84 -5.68
N MET A 10 18.47 5.61 -4.69
CA MET A 10 18.84 7.02 -4.81
C MET A 10 20.28 7.18 -4.34
N ASN A 11 21.16 7.59 -5.25
CA ASN A 11 22.56 7.87 -4.94
C ASN A 11 22.73 9.37 -4.73
N HIS A 12 23.31 9.76 -3.61
CA HIS A 12 23.62 11.14 -3.32
C HIS A 12 24.92 11.52 -4.05
N ILE A 13 24.84 12.42 -5.04
CA ILE A 13 25.94 12.69 -5.98
C ILE A 13 27.17 13.28 -5.28
N GLU A 14 26.99 14.03 -4.20
CA GLU A 14 28.08 14.71 -3.49
C GLU A 14 28.68 13.88 -2.34
N THR A 15 27.89 13.02 -1.69
CA THR A 15 28.33 12.22 -0.53
C THR A 15 28.57 10.75 -0.86
N ASN A 16 28.25 10.32 -2.10
CA ASN A 16 28.26 8.91 -2.53
C ASN A 16 27.40 7.98 -1.66
N GLU A 17 26.50 8.53 -0.85
CA GLU A 17 25.63 7.74 0.00
C GLU A 17 24.51 7.10 -0.83
N GLU A 18 24.35 5.79 -0.67
CA GLU A 18 23.28 5.03 -1.27
C GLU A 18 22.09 4.96 -0.32
N LYS A 19 20.91 5.37 -0.81
CA LYS A 19 19.66 5.33 -0.07
C LYS A 19 18.59 4.61 -0.88
N ILE A 20 18.06 3.52 -0.32
CA ILE A 20 16.90 2.83 -0.90
C ILE A 20 15.63 3.52 -0.37
N VAL A 21 14.80 4.01 -1.29
CA VAL A 21 13.55 4.70 -0.96
C VAL A 21 12.37 3.85 -1.43
N THR A 22 11.57 3.38 -0.47
CA THR A 22 10.30 2.71 -0.72
C THR A 22 9.16 3.72 -0.61
N LYS A 23 8.26 3.71 -1.59
CA LYS A 23 7.02 4.50 -1.59
C LYS A 23 5.86 3.54 -1.46
N PHE A 24 5.02 3.75 -0.44
CA PHE A 24 3.77 3.02 -0.25
C PHE A 24 2.62 4.02 -0.30
N LYS A 25 1.74 3.93 -1.30
CA LYS A 25 0.63 4.87 -1.40
C LYS A 25 -0.38 4.67 -0.28
N GLY A 26 -0.75 5.78 0.35
CA GLY A 26 -1.77 5.79 1.38
C GLY A 26 -1.23 5.58 2.79
N VAL A 27 0.08 5.44 2.99
CA VAL A 27 0.70 5.43 4.32
C VAL A 27 1.95 6.29 4.32
N VAL A 28 2.18 7.04 5.40
CA VAL A 28 3.45 7.75 5.61
C VAL A 28 4.46 6.75 6.18
N LEU A 29 5.46 6.36 5.39
CA LEU A 29 6.53 5.48 5.84
C LEU A 29 7.57 6.25 6.68
N ASN A 30 7.42 6.18 7.99
CA ASN A 30 8.43 6.50 9.00
C ASN A 30 9.03 5.22 9.62
N SER A 31 10.04 5.35 10.48
CA SER A 31 10.74 4.21 11.10
C SER A 31 9.81 3.22 11.81
N SER A 32 8.77 3.71 12.48
CA SER A 32 7.81 2.86 13.20
C SER A 32 6.91 2.11 12.21
N THR A 33 6.37 2.82 11.21
CA THR A 33 5.49 2.23 10.19
C THR A 33 6.21 1.28 9.24
N SER A 34 7.50 1.50 8.94
CA SER A 34 8.29 0.64 8.05
C SER A 34 8.63 -0.71 8.68
N ARG A 35 8.64 -0.80 10.02
CA ARG A 35 8.76 -2.08 10.74
C ARG A 35 7.48 -2.91 10.64
N ILE A 36 6.33 -2.25 10.50
CA ILE A 36 5.01 -2.87 10.43
C ILE A 36 4.64 -3.22 8.98
N ILE A 37 4.91 -2.31 8.04
CA ILE A 37 4.62 -2.49 6.61
C ILE A 37 5.93 -2.72 5.86
N ASN A 38 6.19 -3.97 5.55
CA ASN A 38 7.31 -4.40 4.72
C ASN A 38 6.83 -5.50 3.75
N MET A 39 7.74 -6.03 2.92
CA MET A 39 7.37 -7.05 1.94
C MET A 39 6.80 -8.31 2.61
N GLU A 40 7.41 -8.75 3.71
CA GLU A 40 7.02 -9.96 4.44
C GLU A 40 5.62 -9.82 5.06
N SER A 41 5.35 -8.69 5.74
CA SER A 41 4.06 -8.46 6.41
C SER A 41 2.91 -8.30 5.41
N MET A 42 3.20 -7.70 4.25
CA MET A 42 2.22 -7.60 3.15
C MET A 42 1.94 -8.97 2.52
N GLU A 43 2.97 -9.77 2.28
CA GLU A 43 2.82 -11.11 1.71
C GLU A 43 2.04 -12.04 2.64
N ALA A 44 2.35 -12.02 3.94
CA ALA A 44 1.61 -12.76 4.96
C ALA A 44 0.13 -12.34 5.02
N SER A 45 -0.15 -11.04 4.90
CA SER A 45 -1.51 -10.50 4.88
C SER A 45 -2.31 -10.97 3.67
N ILE A 46 -1.68 -11.07 2.48
CA ILE A 46 -2.30 -11.62 1.27
C ILE A 46 -2.57 -13.12 1.44
N ARG A 47 -1.62 -13.90 1.94
CA ARG A 47 -1.81 -15.35 2.18
C ARG A 47 -2.99 -15.62 3.10
N GLN A 48 -3.13 -14.85 4.18
CA GLN A 48 -4.26 -14.97 5.10
C GLN A 48 -5.58 -14.59 4.43
N PHE A 49 -5.59 -13.53 3.62
CA PHE A 49 -6.76 -13.11 2.84
C PHE A 49 -7.22 -14.22 1.87
N LEU A 50 -6.28 -14.86 1.16
CA LEU A 50 -6.58 -15.99 0.27
C LEU A 50 -7.05 -17.24 1.04
N GLY A 51 -6.56 -17.44 2.26
CA GLY A 51 -7.05 -18.46 3.20
C GLY A 51 -8.41 -18.14 3.82
N GLY A 52 -9.14 -17.14 3.33
CA GLY A 52 -10.47 -16.74 3.83
C GLY A 52 -10.46 -15.90 5.11
N THR A 53 -9.28 -15.53 5.61
CA THR A 53 -9.13 -14.73 6.83
C THR A 53 -8.77 -13.29 6.45
N THR A 54 -9.65 -12.32 6.71
CA THR A 54 -9.34 -10.93 6.38
C THR A 54 -8.34 -10.36 7.38
N ASN A 55 -7.07 -10.28 6.99
CA ASN A 55 -6.07 -9.58 7.80
C ASN A 55 -6.12 -8.07 7.54
N VAL A 56 -6.18 -7.29 8.61
CA VAL A 56 -6.12 -5.83 8.57
C VAL A 56 -4.92 -5.43 9.40
N ILE A 57 -3.95 -4.77 8.78
CA ILE A 57 -2.73 -4.33 9.46
C ILE A 57 -3.01 -2.96 10.10
N PRO A 58 -3.01 -2.84 11.44
CA PRO A 58 -3.13 -1.56 12.12
C PRO A 58 -1.79 -0.82 12.04
N ILE A 59 -1.83 0.43 11.60
CA ILE A 59 -0.64 1.27 11.41
C ILE A 59 -0.85 2.60 12.11
N PRO A 60 0.13 3.06 12.91
CA PRO A 60 0.08 4.40 13.47
C PRO A 60 0.21 5.44 12.35
N ASP A 61 -0.77 6.33 12.28
CA ASP A 61 -0.82 7.46 11.37
C ASP A 61 -1.10 8.74 12.17
N ARG A 62 -1.06 9.89 11.49
CA ARG A 62 -1.35 11.19 12.09
C ARG A 62 -2.33 11.95 11.21
N THR A 63 -3.38 12.47 11.83
CA THR A 63 -4.34 13.35 11.15
C THR A 63 -4.21 14.76 11.68
N MET A 64 -4.09 15.72 10.75
CA MET A 64 -4.13 17.13 11.06
C MET A 64 -5.59 17.59 11.05
N LYS A 65 -6.10 18.04 12.19
CA LYS A 65 -7.44 18.62 12.31
C LYS A 65 -7.33 20.11 12.49
N ARG A 66 -8.07 20.85 11.66
CA ARG A 66 -8.19 22.31 11.78
C ARG A 66 -9.40 22.65 12.64
N SER A 67 -9.21 23.45 13.68
CA SER A 67 -10.30 24.01 14.47
C SER A 67 -11.13 24.97 13.63
N LYS A 68 -12.45 24.87 13.72
CA LYS A 68 -13.38 25.75 13.00
C LYS A 68 -13.41 27.18 13.56
N VAL A 69 -13.00 27.36 14.81
CA VAL A 69 -13.20 28.62 15.54
C VAL A 69 -12.01 29.56 15.40
N LEU A 70 -10.79 29.06 15.62
CA LEU A 70 -9.56 29.87 15.63
C LEU A 70 -8.58 29.49 14.51
N GLY A 71 -8.92 28.50 13.67
CA GLY A 71 -8.07 28.06 12.56
C GLY A 71 -6.83 27.26 12.98
N ASP A 72 -6.63 27.05 14.28
CA ASP A 72 -5.54 26.25 14.84
C ASP A 72 -5.50 24.85 14.25
N VAL A 73 -4.30 24.38 13.94
CA VAL A 73 -4.08 23.05 13.38
C VAL A 73 -3.47 22.16 14.45
N THR A 74 -4.21 21.13 14.84
CA THR A 74 -3.74 20.13 15.81
C THR A 74 -3.40 18.84 15.10
N THR A 75 -2.28 18.22 15.49
CA THR A 75 -1.93 16.87 15.02
C THR A 75 -2.44 15.88 16.04
N THR A 76 -3.29 14.95 15.60
CA THR A 76 -3.84 13.89 16.45
C THR A 76 -3.36 12.52 15.98
N PRO A 77 -2.91 11.64 16.89
CA PRO A 77 -2.59 10.27 16.53
C PRO A 77 -3.87 9.58 16.05
N PHE A 78 -3.74 8.79 15.00
CA PHE A 78 -4.84 8.05 14.40
C PHE A 78 -4.34 6.67 13.99
N GLU A 79 -5.13 5.63 14.21
CA GLU A 79 -4.77 4.29 13.75
C GLU A 79 -5.42 4.00 12.40
N LYS A 80 -4.59 3.77 11.39
CA LYS A 80 -5.04 3.41 10.06
C LYS A 80 -5.07 1.91 9.90
N ARG A 81 -6.23 1.41 9.46
CA ARG A 81 -6.47 0.00 9.16
C ARG A 81 -6.18 -0.28 7.69
N LEU A 82 -5.00 -0.83 7.39
CA LEU A 82 -4.62 -1.18 6.03
C LEU A 82 -5.13 -2.57 5.67
N LYS A 83 -5.81 -2.67 4.53
CA LYS A 83 -6.21 -3.94 3.93
C LYS A 83 -5.14 -4.39 2.92
N PRO A 84 -4.91 -5.70 2.78
CA PRO A 84 -3.99 -6.26 1.77
C PRO A 84 -4.47 -5.98 0.34
N VAL A 85 -5.79 -5.85 0.16
CA VAL A 85 -6.43 -5.60 -1.14
C VAL A 85 -7.06 -4.21 -1.14
N MET A 86 -6.85 -3.47 -2.23
CA MET A 86 -7.54 -2.21 -2.49
C MET A 86 -8.88 -2.46 -3.17
N ASP A 87 -9.90 -1.66 -2.85
CA ASP A 87 -11.25 -1.77 -3.46
C ASP A 87 -11.27 -1.61 -5.00
N LYS A 88 -10.15 -1.20 -5.61
CA LYS A 88 -9.99 -1.04 -7.06
C LYS A 88 -9.63 -2.33 -7.79
N VAL A 89 -9.38 -3.42 -7.06
CA VAL A 89 -8.96 -4.70 -7.64
C VAL A 89 -9.87 -5.79 -7.09
N ARG A 90 -10.54 -6.53 -7.99
CA ARG A 90 -11.30 -7.71 -7.59
C ARG A 90 -10.35 -8.89 -7.56
N VAL A 91 -10.10 -9.44 -6.37
CA VAL A 91 -9.32 -10.67 -6.19
C VAL A 91 -10.26 -11.86 -6.30
N LEU A 92 -9.94 -12.79 -7.17
CA LEU A 92 -10.67 -14.05 -7.38
C LEU A 92 -10.24 -15.10 -6.33
N PRO A 93 -11.03 -16.16 -6.12
CA PRO A 93 -10.71 -17.21 -5.14
C PRO A 93 -9.39 -17.94 -5.42
N ASP A 94 -8.92 -17.94 -6.67
CA ASP A 94 -7.63 -18.51 -7.09
C ASP A 94 -6.45 -17.54 -6.90
N GLY A 95 -6.69 -16.37 -6.32
CA GLY A 95 -5.70 -15.34 -6.06
C GLY A 95 -5.36 -14.45 -7.27
N LYS A 96 -5.98 -14.70 -8.44
CA LYS A 96 -5.83 -13.81 -9.59
C LYS A 96 -6.57 -12.50 -9.36
N THR A 97 -6.06 -11.43 -9.97
CA THR A 97 -6.66 -10.10 -9.89
C THR A 97 -7.32 -9.73 -11.20
N LEU A 98 -8.59 -9.32 -11.14
CA LEU A 98 -9.26 -8.69 -12.26
C LEU A 98 -9.05 -7.17 -12.21
N PRO A 99 -8.71 -6.54 -13.35
CA PRO A 99 -8.60 -5.10 -13.42
C PRO A 99 -9.95 -4.42 -13.17
N SER A 100 -9.90 -3.20 -12.63
CA SER A 100 -11.07 -2.34 -12.50
C SER A 100 -11.71 -2.13 -13.88
N GLY A 101 -13.01 -2.41 -14.00
CA GLY A 101 -13.74 -2.30 -15.27
C GLY A 101 -13.69 -3.56 -16.14
N TYR A 102 -13.30 -4.71 -15.58
CA TYR A 102 -13.48 -5.99 -16.27
C TYR A 102 -14.97 -6.31 -16.47
N TYR A 103 -15.35 -6.55 -17.73
CA TYR A 103 -16.67 -7.03 -18.13
C TYR A 103 -16.50 -8.40 -18.81
N PRO A 104 -17.47 -9.32 -18.68
CA PRO A 104 -17.38 -10.67 -19.25
C PRO A 104 -17.06 -10.70 -20.75
N ASP A 105 -17.51 -9.69 -21.50
CA ASP A 105 -17.36 -9.61 -22.96
C ASP A 105 -16.14 -8.81 -23.43
N CYS A 106 -15.24 -8.43 -22.52
CA CYS A 106 -13.97 -7.77 -22.87
C CYS A 106 -12.81 -8.78 -22.80
N PRO A 107 -12.19 -9.14 -23.93
CA PRO A 107 -11.00 -9.99 -23.90
C PRO A 107 -9.88 -9.27 -23.14
N LEU A 108 -9.43 -9.89 -22.06
CA LEU A 108 -8.24 -9.45 -21.33
C LEU A 108 -7.02 -9.75 -22.20
N ILE A 109 -6.33 -8.70 -22.64
CA ILE A 109 -5.01 -8.84 -23.26
C ILE A 109 -3.98 -8.89 -22.13
N GLU A 110 -3.27 -10.01 -22.04
CA GLU A 110 -2.22 -10.24 -21.04
C GLU A 110 -0.94 -9.51 -21.48
N ASP A 111 -0.85 -8.20 -21.22
CA ASP A 111 0.29 -7.37 -21.64
C ASP A 111 1.60 -7.63 -20.86
N TYR A 112 1.59 -8.57 -19.91
CA TYR A 112 2.74 -8.90 -19.06
C TYR A 112 2.87 -10.42 -18.88
N PRO A 113 3.44 -11.16 -19.86
CA PRO A 113 3.83 -12.55 -19.63
C PRO A 113 4.86 -12.60 -18.50
N TYR A 114 4.54 -13.32 -17.43
CA TYR A 114 5.47 -13.61 -16.35
C TYR A 114 6.17 -14.94 -16.70
N CYS A 115 7.49 -14.91 -16.87
CA CYS A 115 8.33 -16.10 -16.94
C CYS A 115 8.75 -16.54 -15.54
#